data_AF-A0A8S2E245-F1
#
_entry.id   AF-A0A8S2E245-F1
#
_cell.length_a   1.000
_cell.length_b   1.000
_cell.length_c   1.000
_cell.angle_alpha   90.00
_cell.angle_beta   90.00
_cell.angle_gamma   90.00
#
_symmetry.space_group_name_H-M   'P 1'
#
loop_
_entity.id
_entity.type
_entity.pdbx_description
1 polymer ?
#
loop_
_entity_poly.entity_id
_entity_poly.type
_entity_poly.pdbx_seq_one_letter_code
_entity_poly.pdbx_strand_id
1 'polypeptide(L)'
;EEQEEIDEAEEQFTVEQSDDPKKYVLSNTRLDYEMRDESLHDVCLYEFVSEFEKRRMTANDKRIMKTQAKRQTEVASRGRGRLPNQRFLFERGHPQHESHCLLKRTISYVPVLHGPQIPRCDRDDTRERYGRAILALFFPWRSVSDLCSVDETWHEALHARESLITVNSKRIIGNIQLLHECKADRDEH
;
A
#
# COMPACT_ATOMS: atom_id res chain seq x y z
N GLU A 1 -25.82 -11.88 15.95
CA GLU A 1 -24.56 -11.92 15.21
C GLU A 1 -23.50 -11.46 16.19
N GLU A 2 -22.69 -12.40 16.68
CA GLU A 2 -21.58 -12.09 17.59
C GLU A 2 -20.59 -11.20 16.83
N GLN A 3 -20.46 -9.95 17.26
CA GLN A 3 -19.31 -9.13 16.91
C GLN A 3 -18.13 -9.78 17.61
N GLU A 4 -17.30 -10.52 16.86
CA GLU A 4 -15.97 -10.88 17.32
C GLU A 4 -15.27 -9.57 17.67
N GLU A 5 -15.07 -9.36 18.98
CA GLU A 5 -14.26 -8.29 19.53
C GLU A 5 -12.81 -8.59 19.11
N ILE A 6 -12.43 -8.07 17.94
CA ILE A 6 -11.06 -8.17 17.45
C ILE A 6 -10.21 -7.39 18.44
N ASP A 7 -9.35 -8.08 19.18
CA ASP A 7 -8.38 -7.45 20.07
C ASP A 7 -7.44 -6.59 19.22
N GLU A 8 -7.61 -5.26 19.31
CA GLU A 8 -6.86 -4.28 18.50
C GLU A 8 -5.34 -4.35 18.71
N ALA A 9 -4.88 -5.10 19.73
CA ALA A 9 -3.46 -5.31 20.02
C ALA A 9 -2.83 -6.51 19.28
N GLU A 10 -3.61 -7.40 18.66
CA GLU A 10 -3.07 -8.57 17.96
C GLU A 10 -2.76 -8.29 16.49
N GLU A 11 -1.52 -8.55 16.08
CA GLU A 11 -1.09 -8.40 14.69
C GLU A 11 -1.73 -9.49 13.81
N GLN A 12 -2.51 -9.09 12.80
CA GLN A 12 -3.18 -10.01 11.90
C GLN A 12 -2.28 -10.40 10.72
N PHE A 13 -2.19 -11.72 10.45
CA PHE A 13 -1.49 -12.26 9.29
C PHE A 13 -2.44 -13.05 8.40
N THR A 14 -2.28 -12.91 7.08
CA THR A 14 -2.90 -13.78 6.09
C THR A 14 -1.99 -14.97 5.83
N VAL A 15 -2.56 -16.17 5.80
CA VAL A 15 -1.84 -17.39 5.41
C VAL A 15 -1.94 -17.54 3.89
N GLU A 16 -0.82 -17.38 3.19
CA GLU A 16 -0.71 -17.58 1.75
C GLU A 16 -0.01 -18.91 1.44
N GLN A 17 -0.46 -19.62 0.41
CA GLN A 17 0.24 -20.81 -0.06
C GLN A 17 1.48 -20.40 -0.84
N SER A 18 2.63 -21.02 -0.56
CA SER A 18 3.87 -20.76 -1.28
C SER A 18 3.90 -21.47 -2.65
N ASP A 19 4.95 -21.24 -3.44
CA ASP A 19 5.24 -22.01 -4.67
C ASP A 19 5.28 -23.53 -4.43
N ASP A 20 5.65 -23.96 -3.22
CA ASP A 20 5.50 -25.35 -2.77
C ASP A 20 4.10 -25.53 -2.17
N PRO A 21 3.24 -26.36 -2.76
CA PRO A 21 1.85 -26.52 -2.32
C PRO A 21 1.72 -27.09 -0.91
N LYS A 22 2.80 -27.63 -0.32
CA LYS A 22 2.81 -28.12 1.06
C LYS A 22 3.31 -27.09 2.07
N LYS A 23 3.64 -25.88 1.63
CA LYS A 23 4.18 -24.82 2.49
C LYS A 23 3.30 -23.59 2.43
N TYR A 24 3.11 -23.02 3.59
CA TYR A 24 2.39 -21.78 3.79
C TYR A 24 3.34 -20.71 4.29
N VAL A 25 3.06 -19.46 3.93
CA VAL A 25 3.78 -18.28 4.38
C VAL A 25 2.79 -17.32 5.03
N LEU A 26 3.22 -16.69 6.11
CA LEU A 26 2.49 -15.59 6.70
C LEU A 26 2.79 -14.31 5.92
N SER A 27 1.75 -13.56 5.60
CA SER A 27 1.81 -12.31 4.85
C SER A 27 1.06 -11.23 5.61
N ASN A 28 1.64 -10.04 5.68
CA ASN A 28 1.04 -8.88 6.30
C ASN A 28 1.40 -7.65 5.47
N THR A 29 0.43 -7.19 4.68
CA THR A 29 0.61 -6.06 3.75
C THR A 29 0.93 -4.76 4.49
N ARG A 30 0.39 -4.57 5.70
CA ARG A 30 0.69 -3.40 6.53
C ARG A 30 2.16 -3.39 6.90
N LEU A 31 2.67 -4.49 7.43
CA LEU A 31 4.08 -4.63 7.81
C LEU A 31 5.01 -4.49 6.59
N ASP A 32 4.65 -5.08 5.44
CA ASP A 32 5.39 -4.94 4.19
C ASP A 32 5.47 -3.46 3.73
N TYR A 33 4.38 -2.70 3.91
CA TYR A 33 4.30 -1.29 3.54
C TYR A 33 5.05 -0.38 4.52
N GLU A 34 4.90 -0.60 5.83
CA GLU A 34 5.56 0.17 6.88
C GLU A 34 7.08 0.01 6.84
N MET A 35 7.57 -1.18 6.50
CA MET A 35 8.99 -1.52 6.42
C MET A 35 9.53 -1.54 4.99
N ARG A 36 8.88 -0.80 4.07
CA ARG A 36 9.32 -0.65 2.68
C ARG A 36 10.66 0.08 2.58
N ASP A 37 11.29 -0.04 1.41
CA ASP A 37 12.53 0.66 1.08
C ASP A 37 12.35 2.18 1.18
N GLU A 38 13.37 2.86 1.71
CA GLU A 38 13.35 4.32 1.92
C GLU A 38 13.13 5.13 0.63
N SER A 39 13.57 4.59 -0.51
CA SER A 39 13.30 5.23 -1.81
C SER A 39 11.82 5.23 -2.21
N LEU A 40 10.96 4.52 -1.47
CA LEU A 40 9.52 4.44 -1.67
C LEU A 40 8.74 5.25 -0.64
N HIS A 41 9.36 6.17 0.11
CA HIS A 41 8.68 6.94 1.16
C HIS A 41 7.46 7.71 0.64
N ASP A 42 7.51 8.27 -0.57
CA ASP A 42 6.43 9.04 -1.20
C ASP A 42 5.26 8.20 -1.76
N VAL A 43 5.37 6.86 -1.73
CA VAL A 43 4.34 5.96 -2.28
C VAL A 43 3.26 5.73 -1.23
N CYS A 44 2.00 6.02 -1.57
CA CYS A 44 0.84 5.71 -0.72
C CYS A 44 0.48 4.21 -0.72
N LEU A 45 -0.28 3.73 0.27
CA LEU A 45 -0.62 2.31 0.39
C LEU A 45 -1.33 1.75 -0.86
N TYR A 46 -2.28 2.49 -1.43
CA TYR A 46 -3.00 2.04 -2.63
C TYR A 46 -2.04 1.84 -3.82
N GLU A 47 -1.13 2.80 -4.04
CA GLU A 47 -0.13 2.73 -5.10
C GLU A 47 0.88 1.62 -4.83
N PHE A 48 1.28 1.43 -3.58
CA PHE A 48 2.18 0.34 -3.19
C PHE A 48 1.61 -1.03 -3.58
N VAL A 49 0.36 -1.32 -3.23
CA VAL A 49 -0.30 -2.60 -3.57
C VAL A 49 -0.55 -2.71 -5.08
N SER A 50 -0.82 -1.58 -5.75
CA SER A 50 -1.08 -1.54 -7.19
C SER A 50 0.18 -1.78 -8.03
N GLU A 51 1.31 -1.19 -7.63
CA GLU A 51 2.52 -1.14 -8.43
C GLU A 51 3.59 -2.15 -8.02
N PHE A 52 3.54 -2.67 -6.79
CA PHE A 52 4.59 -3.54 -6.27
C PHE A 52 4.06 -4.93 -5.98
N GLU A 53 4.97 -5.89 -6.04
CA GLU A 53 4.71 -7.29 -5.71
C GLU A 53 5.82 -7.77 -4.79
N LYS A 54 5.43 -8.27 -3.61
CA LYS A 54 6.36 -9.00 -2.75
C LYS A 54 6.61 -10.38 -3.34
N ARG A 55 7.88 -10.75 -3.44
CA ARG A 55 8.29 -12.05 -3.99
C ARG A 55 9.54 -12.55 -3.29
N ARG A 56 9.66 -13.88 -3.17
CA ARG A 56 10.89 -14.53 -2.71
C ARG A 56 12.06 -14.25 -3.67
N MET A 57 13.19 -13.82 -3.13
CA MET A 57 14.38 -13.53 -3.92
C MET A 57 14.95 -14.79 -4.57
N THR A 58 15.14 -14.75 -5.89
CA THR A 58 15.90 -15.76 -6.63
C THR A 58 17.41 -15.52 -6.50
N ALA A 59 18.23 -16.51 -6.87
CA ALA A 59 19.68 -16.33 -6.96
C ALA A 59 20.07 -15.17 -7.91
N ASN A 60 19.29 -14.95 -8.97
CA ASN A 60 19.50 -13.83 -9.89
C ASN A 60 19.17 -12.48 -9.24
N ASP A 61 18.11 -12.40 -8.44
CA ASP A 61 17.75 -11.16 -7.72
C ASP A 61 18.87 -10.77 -6.74
N LYS A 62 19.38 -11.74 -5.96
CA LYS A 62 20.52 -11.53 -5.06
C LYS A 62 21.76 -11.02 -5.80
N ARG A 63 22.01 -11.54 -7.02
CA ARG A 63 23.12 -11.09 -7.86
C ARG A 63 22.91 -9.67 -8.39
N ILE A 64 21.71 -9.34 -8.86
CA ILE A 64 21.38 -7.99 -9.35
C ILE A 64 21.53 -6.97 -8.22
N MET A 65 21.03 -7.27 -7.03
CA MET A 65 21.10 -6.37 -5.88
C MET A 65 22.54 -6.13 -5.41
N LYS A 66 23.37 -7.19 -5.32
CA LYS A 66 24.81 -7.06 -5.06
C LYS A 66 25.52 -6.18 -6.11
N THR A 67 25.09 -6.28 -7.36
CA THR A 67 25.67 -5.50 -8.47
C THR A 67 25.20 -4.04 -8.43
N GLN A 68 23.93 -3.78 -8.09
CA GLN A 68 23.40 -2.43 -7.93
C GLN A 68 24.05 -1.68 -6.76
N ALA A 69 24.23 -2.33 -5.61
CA ALA A 69 24.96 -1.77 -4.48
C ALA A 69 26.40 -1.38 -4.85
N LYS A 70 27.04 -2.12 -5.77
CA LYS A 70 28.39 -1.83 -6.27
C LYS A 70 28.42 -0.75 -7.36
N ARG A 71 27.28 -0.45 -8.02
CA ARG A 71 27.18 0.51 -9.13
C ARG A 71 26.74 1.91 -8.71
N GLN A 72 26.24 2.12 -7.48
CA GLN A 72 25.94 3.47 -6.98
C GLN A 72 27.19 4.39 -6.94
N THR A 73 28.40 3.85 -7.11
CA THR A 73 29.66 4.58 -7.21
C THR A 73 30.15 4.85 -8.65
N GLU A 74 29.50 4.34 -9.70
CA GLU A 74 29.97 4.54 -11.09
C GLU A 74 28.83 4.87 -12.07
N VAL A 75 29.08 5.87 -12.91
CA VAL A 75 28.13 6.44 -13.89
C VAL A 75 27.51 5.35 -14.78
N ALA A 76 26.18 5.34 -14.86
CA ALA A 76 25.38 4.34 -15.54
C ALA A 76 25.78 4.17 -17.03
N SER A 77 26.44 3.06 -17.35
CA SER A 77 26.69 2.68 -18.75
C SER A 77 25.43 2.10 -19.40
N ARG A 78 25.14 2.57 -20.63
CA ARG A 78 23.97 2.18 -21.43
C ARG A 78 24.16 0.78 -21.99
N GLY A 79 23.81 -0.24 -21.21
CA GLY A 79 23.72 -1.62 -21.70
C GLY A 79 22.61 -1.77 -22.76
N ARG A 80 22.85 -2.57 -23.80
CA ARG A 80 21.81 -3.00 -24.75
C ARG A 80 20.93 -4.07 -24.10
N GLY A 81 19.61 -3.88 -24.12
CA GLY A 81 18.61 -4.85 -23.64
C GLY A 81 17.44 -4.20 -22.90
N ARG A 82 16.38 -4.97 -22.62
CA ARG A 82 15.27 -4.53 -21.76
C ARG A 82 15.81 -4.33 -20.34
N LEU A 83 15.62 -3.14 -19.79
CA LEU A 83 16.01 -2.86 -18.42
C LEU A 83 15.30 -3.81 -17.46
N PRO A 84 16.01 -4.46 -16.52
CA PRO A 84 15.37 -5.26 -15.49
C PRO A 84 14.38 -4.41 -14.69
N ASN A 85 13.25 -5.00 -14.30
CA ASN A 85 12.32 -4.34 -13.39
C ASN A 85 13.03 -3.88 -12.11
N GLN A 86 12.64 -2.72 -11.59
CA GLN A 86 13.18 -2.18 -10.35
C GLN A 86 12.85 -3.10 -9.18
N ARG A 87 13.80 -3.22 -8.26
CA ARG A 87 13.69 -4.08 -7.09
C ARG A 87 14.13 -3.31 -5.87
N PHE A 88 13.43 -3.54 -4.77
CA PHE A 88 13.63 -2.82 -3.52
C PHE A 88 13.71 -3.82 -2.38
N LEU A 89 14.55 -3.53 -1.39
CA LEU A 89 14.70 -4.37 -0.21
C LEU A 89 13.80 -3.82 0.90
N PHE A 90 13.23 -4.71 1.69
CA PHE A 90 12.63 -4.28 2.95
C PHE A 90 13.72 -3.73 3.87
N GLU A 91 13.32 -2.97 4.88
CA GLU A 91 14.22 -2.57 5.95
C GLU A 91 14.73 -3.77 6.76
N ARG A 92 15.88 -3.60 7.43
CA ARG A 92 16.53 -4.69 8.19
C ARG A 92 15.65 -5.27 9.30
N GLY A 93 14.70 -4.50 9.83
CA GLY A 93 13.76 -4.96 10.86
C GLY A 93 12.62 -5.83 10.32
N HIS A 94 12.44 -5.91 8.99
CA HIS A 94 11.37 -6.71 8.41
C HIS A 94 11.67 -8.22 8.55
N PRO A 95 10.71 -9.06 9.01
CA PRO A 95 10.93 -10.51 9.19
C PRO A 95 11.38 -11.23 7.91
N GLN A 96 11.03 -10.68 6.75
CA GLN A 96 11.36 -11.27 5.45
C GLN A 96 12.49 -10.53 4.71
N HIS A 97 13.23 -9.63 5.36
CA HIS A 97 14.32 -8.83 4.78
C HIS A 97 15.32 -9.65 3.94
N GLU A 98 15.78 -10.78 4.46
CA GLU A 98 16.81 -11.60 3.78
C GLU A 98 16.26 -12.51 2.67
N SER A 99 14.94 -12.70 2.63
CA SER A 99 14.30 -13.73 1.81
C SER A 99 13.40 -13.16 0.71
N HIS A 100 12.83 -11.98 0.89
CA HIS A 100 11.85 -11.38 -0.03
C HIS A 100 12.26 -9.96 -0.45
N CYS A 101 11.87 -9.58 -1.67
CA CYS A 101 12.01 -8.22 -2.17
C CYS A 101 10.71 -7.73 -2.78
N LEU A 102 10.61 -6.41 -2.93
CA LEU A 102 9.55 -5.77 -3.70
C LEU A 102 10.00 -5.64 -5.14
N LEU A 103 9.18 -6.09 -6.07
CA LEU A 103 9.37 -5.91 -7.51
C LEU A 103 8.37 -4.87 -8.01
N LYS A 104 8.86 -3.83 -8.70
CA LYS A 104 7.96 -2.94 -9.44
C LYS A 104 7.38 -3.70 -10.63
N ARG A 105 6.05 -3.76 -10.70
CA ARG A 105 5.31 -4.40 -11.78
C ARG A 105 5.50 -3.61 -13.07
N THR A 106 5.42 -4.32 -14.21
CA THR A 106 5.42 -3.67 -15.53
C THR A 106 4.05 -3.08 -15.86
N ILE A 107 2.98 -3.69 -15.34
CA ILE A 107 1.59 -3.28 -15.51
C ILE A 107 1.00 -3.17 -14.10
N SER A 108 0.40 -2.03 -13.78
CA SER A 108 -0.25 -1.82 -12.49
C SER A 108 -1.49 -2.70 -12.37
N TYR A 109 -1.71 -3.20 -11.15
CA TYR A 109 -2.90 -3.95 -10.77
C TYR A 109 -3.91 -3.02 -10.08
N VAL A 110 -5.21 -3.24 -10.23
CA VAL A 110 -6.23 -2.49 -9.49
C VAL A 110 -6.51 -3.22 -8.18
N PRO A 111 -6.10 -2.69 -7.01
CA PRO A 111 -6.33 -3.34 -5.72
C PRO A 111 -7.82 -3.56 -5.45
N VAL A 112 -8.15 -4.76 -4.97
CA VAL A 112 -9.46 -5.03 -4.38
C VAL A 112 -9.38 -4.71 -2.90
N LEU A 113 -10.18 -3.74 -2.46
CA LEU A 113 -10.22 -3.33 -1.06
C LEU A 113 -11.14 -4.28 -0.29
N HIS A 114 -10.54 -5.11 0.57
CA HIS A 114 -11.28 -5.98 1.49
C HIS A 114 -11.52 -5.26 2.81
N GLY A 115 -12.70 -5.48 3.40
CA GLY A 115 -13.11 -4.87 4.68
C GLY A 115 -14.32 -3.95 4.54
N PRO A 116 -14.58 -3.08 5.54
CA PRO A 116 -15.67 -2.12 5.50
C PRO A 116 -15.55 -1.20 4.28
N GLN A 117 -16.69 -0.90 3.65
CA GLN A 117 -16.72 0.01 2.52
C GLN A 117 -16.22 1.39 2.95
N ILE A 118 -15.39 2.02 2.12
CA ILE A 118 -14.97 3.42 2.33
C ILE A 118 -16.24 4.29 2.41
N PRO A 119 -16.44 5.07 3.49
CA PRO A 119 -17.65 5.87 3.63
C PRO A 119 -17.80 6.92 2.53
N ARG A 120 -19.02 7.40 2.30
CA ARG A 120 -19.29 8.52 1.41
C ARG A 120 -18.85 9.85 2.04
N CYS A 121 -18.44 10.81 1.20
CA CYS A 121 -17.86 12.08 1.66
C CYS A 121 -18.90 13.15 2.02
N ASP A 122 -20.12 13.00 1.52
CA ASP A 122 -21.19 14.00 1.53
C ASP A 122 -22.17 13.85 2.71
N ARG A 123 -21.78 13.10 3.74
CA ARG A 123 -22.54 12.94 4.98
C ARG A 123 -21.70 13.33 6.19
N ASP A 124 -22.29 14.11 7.08
CA ASP A 124 -21.59 14.62 8.26
C ASP A 124 -21.22 13.51 9.25
N ASP A 125 -22.09 12.51 9.41
CA ASP A 125 -21.87 11.36 10.31
C ASP A 125 -20.78 10.39 9.83
N THR A 126 -20.27 10.56 8.61
CA THR A 126 -19.20 9.73 8.02
C THR A 126 -17.88 10.47 7.83
N ARG A 127 -17.81 11.80 8.04
CA ARG A 127 -16.63 12.62 7.74
C ARG A 127 -15.33 12.10 8.35
N GLU A 128 -15.34 11.74 9.64
CA GLU A 128 -14.15 11.22 10.33
C GLU A 128 -13.69 9.88 9.74
N ARG A 129 -14.62 8.95 9.53
CA ARG A 129 -14.29 7.64 8.95
C ARG A 129 -13.83 7.77 7.50
N TYR A 130 -14.41 8.72 6.73
CA TYR A 130 -13.97 9.05 5.39
C TYR A 130 -12.55 9.62 5.38
N GLY A 131 -12.29 10.63 6.21
CA GLY A 131 -10.96 11.23 6.40
C GLY A 131 -9.90 10.18 6.67
N ARG A 132 -10.16 9.32 7.66
CA ARG A 132 -9.27 8.21 8.02
C ARG A 132 -9.00 7.25 6.87
N ALA A 133 -10.04 6.84 6.13
CA ALA A 133 -9.89 5.91 5.01
C ALA A 133 -9.09 6.51 3.85
N ILE A 134 -9.35 7.77 3.48
CA ILE A 134 -8.65 8.44 2.39
C ILE A 134 -7.18 8.68 2.76
N LEU A 135 -6.91 9.15 3.97
CA LEU A 135 -5.55 9.35 4.48
C LEU A 135 -4.76 8.03 4.49
N ALA A 136 -5.33 6.96 5.04
CA ALA A 136 -4.65 5.66 5.10
C ALA A 136 -4.35 5.05 3.73
N LEU A 137 -5.19 5.28 2.72
CA LEU A 137 -5.01 4.66 1.39
C LEU A 137 -4.20 5.51 0.42
N PHE A 138 -4.37 6.83 0.45
CA PHE A 138 -3.92 7.72 -0.63
C PHE A 138 -2.85 8.73 -0.22
N PHE A 139 -2.38 8.69 1.03
CA PHE A 139 -1.22 9.44 1.48
C PHE A 139 -0.07 8.51 1.86
N PRO A 140 1.19 8.93 1.69
CA PRO A 140 2.33 8.18 2.19
C PRO A 140 2.40 8.23 3.72
N TRP A 141 2.65 7.08 4.35
CA TRP A 141 2.85 7.00 5.80
C TRP A 141 3.71 5.79 6.18
N ARG A 142 4.24 5.80 7.41
CA ARG A 142 4.82 4.63 8.10
C ARG A 142 4.21 4.42 9.48
N SER A 143 3.57 5.46 10.01
CA SER A 143 2.88 5.45 11.30
C SER A 143 1.58 6.24 11.22
N VAL A 144 0.67 6.00 12.17
CA VAL A 144 -0.60 6.74 12.28
C VAL A 144 -0.37 8.25 12.47
N SER A 145 0.70 8.64 13.17
CA SER A 145 1.07 10.04 13.39
C SER A 145 1.45 10.78 12.11
N ASP A 146 1.84 10.08 11.03
CA ASP A 146 2.06 10.72 9.72
C ASP A 146 0.74 11.14 9.08
N LEU A 147 -0.37 10.52 9.48
CA LEU A 147 -1.70 10.75 8.92
C LEU A 147 -2.53 11.72 9.73
N CYS A 148 -2.49 11.65 11.06
CA CYS A 148 -3.31 12.49 11.91
C CYS A 148 -2.56 12.76 13.21
N SER A 149 -2.38 14.04 13.54
CA SER A 149 -1.91 14.45 14.87
C SER A 149 -2.95 14.12 15.94
N VAL A 150 -2.51 14.04 17.20
CA VAL A 150 -3.40 13.83 18.35
C VAL A 150 -4.33 15.03 18.57
N ASP A 151 -3.91 16.22 18.15
CA ASP A 151 -4.63 17.48 18.35
C ASP A 151 -5.56 17.87 17.18
N GLU A 152 -5.70 17.01 16.17
CA GLU A 152 -6.56 17.27 15.00
C GLU A 152 -7.52 16.09 14.75
N THR A 153 -8.65 16.39 14.11
CA THR A 153 -9.58 15.38 13.62
C THR A 153 -9.14 14.83 12.27
N TRP A 154 -9.63 13.63 11.89
CA TRP A 154 -9.31 13.04 10.59
C TRP A 154 -9.86 13.88 9.43
N HIS A 155 -11.00 14.55 9.65
CA HIS A 155 -11.57 15.48 8.69
C HIS A 155 -10.66 16.70 8.46
N GLU A 156 -10.17 17.32 9.53
CA GLU A 156 -9.25 18.47 9.46
C GLU A 156 -7.94 18.09 8.76
N ALA A 157 -7.35 16.95 9.15
CA ALA A 157 -6.12 16.44 8.55
C ALA A 157 -6.25 16.22 7.04
N LEU A 158 -7.37 15.64 6.59
CA LEU A 158 -7.64 15.45 5.16
C LEU A 158 -7.84 16.79 4.45
N HIS A 159 -8.67 17.67 5.01
CA HIS A 159 -8.97 18.97 4.43
C HIS A 159 -7.69 19.82 4.23
N ALA A 160 -6.78 19.81 5.21
CA ALA A 160 -5.50 20.52 5.12
C ALA A 160 -4.59 20.01 3.98
N ARG A 161 -4.78 18.77 3.52
CA ARG A 161 -3.90 18.10 2.55
C ARG A 161 -4.58 17.78 1.22
N GLU A 162 -5.82 18.21 1.01
CA GLU A 162 -6.61 17.90 -0.18
C GLU A 162 -5.93 18.35 -1.50
N SER A 163 -5.19 19.46 -1.44
CA SER A 163 -4.41 19.97 -2.57
C SER A 163 -3.24 19.07 -2.97
N LEU A 164 -2.74 18.23 -2.06
CA LEU A 164 -1.63 17.31 -2.28
C LEU A 164 -2.07 15.98 -2.91
N ILE A 165 -3.38 15.70 -2.96
CA ILE A 165 -3.89 14.47 -3.55
C ILE A 165 -3.58 14.47 -5.06
N THR A 166 -2.89 13.42 -5.50
CA THR A 166 -2.52 13.27 -6.92
C THR A 166 -3.76 13.19 -7.82
N VAL A 167 -3.61 13.56 -9.09
CA VAL A 167 -4.70 13.46 -10.08
C VAL A 167 -5.23 12.03 -10.19
N ASN A 168 -4.36 11.03 -10.12
CA ASN A 168 -4.77 9.63 -10.19
C ASN A 168 -5.57 9.22 -8.94
N SER A 169 -5.08 9.57 -7.74
CA SER A 169 -5.78 9.31 -6.49
C SER A 169 -7.15 10.00 -6.47
N LYS A 170 -7.25 11.27 -6.92
CA LYS A 170 -8.54 11.98 -7.05
C LYS A 170 -9.54 11.23 -7.91
N ARG A 171 -9.09 10.66 -9.04
CA ARG A 171 -9.97 9.85 -9.92
C ARG A 171 -10.49 8.60 -9.23
N ILE A 172 -9.63 7.88 -8.50
CA ILE A 172 -10.02 6.67 -7.76
C ILE A 172 -11.00 7.02 -6.63
N ILE A 173 -10.70 8.07 -5.86
CA ILE A 173 -11.57 8.58 -4.79
C ILE A 173 -12.94 8.99 -5.35
N GLY A 174 -12.96 9.70 -6.48
CA GLY A 174 -14.20 10.06 -7.17
C GLY A 174 -15.02 8.85 -7.63
N ASN A 175 -14.35 7.80 -8.15
CA ASN A 175 -15.04 6.56 -8.53
C ASN A 175 -15.66 5.83 -7.33
N ILE A 176 -15.01 5.87 -6.17
CA ILE A 176 -15.56 5.30 -4.92
C ILE A 176 -16.84 6.05 -4.52
N GLN A 177 -16.84 7.38 -4.60
CA GLN A 177 -18.02 8.20 -4.31
C GLN A 177 -19.15 7.93 -5.32
N LEU A 178 -18.84 7.88 -6.61
CA LEU A 178 -19.82 7.57 -7.67
C LEU A 178 -20.48 6.20 -7.46
N LEU A 179 -19.75 5.20 -6.97
CA LEU A 179 -20.32 3.88 -6.65
C LEU A 179 -21.39 3.98 -5.54
N HIS A 180 -21.23 4.88 -4.58
CA HIS A 180 -22.27 5.14 -3.56
C HIS A 180 -23.49 5.81 -4.14
N GLU A 181 -23.30 6.81 -5.01
CA GLU A 181 -24.38 7.53 -5.69
C GLU A 181 -25.23 6.58 -6.53
N CYS A 182 -24.62 5.76 -7.38
CA CYS A 182 -25.34 4.78 -8.20
C CYS A 182 -26.07 3.73 -7.36
N LYS A 183 -25.52 3.34 -6.19
CA LYS A 183 -26.19 2.40 -5.28
C LYS A 183 -27.43 3.03 -4.66
N ALA A 184 -27.34 4.29 -4.23
CA ALA A 184 -28.46 5.02 -3.66
C ALA A 184 -29.59 5.19 -4.69
N ASP A 185 -29.27 5.62 -5.92
CA ASP A 185 -30.26 5.81 -7.00
C ASP A 185 -31.03 4.53 -7.32
N ARG A 186 -30.33 3.39 -7.32
CA ARG A 186 -30.94 2.07 -7.56
C ARG A 186 -31.86 1.66 -6.43
N ASP A 187 -31.47 1.89 -5.18
CA ASP A 187 -32.25 1.43 -4.02
C ASP A 187 -33.48 2.33 -3.78
N GLU A 188 -33.56 3.52 -4.41
CA GLU A 188 -34.71 4.43 -4.41
C GLU A 188 -35.76 4.11 -5.51
N HIS A 189 -35.46 3.22 -6.46
CA HIS A 189 -36.33 2.82 -7.58
C HIS A 189 -36.76 1.34 -7.50
#